data_AF-A0A966A1T9-F1
#
_entry.id   AF-A0A966A1T9-F1
#
_cell.length_a   1.000
_cell.length_b   1.000
_cell.length_c   1.000
_cell.angle_alpha   90.00
_cell.angle_beta   90.00
_cell.angle_gamma   90.00
#
_symmetry.space_group_name_H-M   'P 1'
#
loop_
_entity.id
_entity.type
_entity.pdbx_description
1 polymer ?
#
loop_
_entity_poly.entity_id
_entity_poly.type
_entity_poly.pdbx_seq_one_letter_code
_entity_poly.pdbx_strand_id
1 'polypeptide(L)'
;MSSGPLKFELEGRTIRFATLDDFAFSLSGRTQLAATSVTNLMQLTPNELRREATDIRDVERRFVDLLADALKTPGAVGELLGEIDADLIAEDNQWRAIMAALVDESPGFDEYKHLALVKYMQYLAARRDIVKSIYAQRFGGQEPLAAQEPAVNGGAKSTLIIEEESGPDTESSQLRFRRLPRGETVMVRTPANGELSILLSRHKFQLFAADSPRLTDDNGVNYPLKFGANVIGRHPGNDVVVGGWYRDVSRKHLMVDTTGSGSLSLTDLSTHGTFLPGGLLGNGDE
;
A
#
# COMPACT_ATOMS: atom_id res chain seq x y z
N MET A 1 -3.24 -17.09 22.87
CA MET A 1 -3.24 -16.42 24.19
C MET A 1 -3.50 -14.95 23.92
N SER A 2 -4.49 -14.33 24.55
CA SER A 2 -4.69 -12.88 24.39
C SER A 2 -3.52 -12.18 25.04
N SER A 3 -2.73 -11.48 24.23
CA SER A 3 -1.67 -10.60 24.70
C SER A 3 -2.31 -9.50 25.55
N GLY A 4 -1.63 -9.14 26.63
CA GLY A 4 -2.02 -7.98 27.42
C GLY A 4 -1.97 -6.69 26.58
N PRO A 5 -2.37 -5.55 27.17
CA PRO A 5 -2.27 -4.25 26.50
C PRO A 5 -0.82 -3.97 26.07
N LEU A 6 -0.63 -3.47 24.86
CA LEU A 6 0.68 -3.04 24.36
C LEU A 6 1.15 -1.81 25.15
N LYS A 7 2.42 -1.80 25.57
CA LYS A 7 3.01 -0.70 26.34
C LYS A 7 4.44 -0.45 25.91
N PHE A 8 4.77 0.80 25.63
CA PHE A 8 6.15 1.19 25.39
C PHE A 8 6.37 2.68 25.71
N GLU A 9 7.63 3.07 25.83
CA GLU A 9 8.00 4.45 26.10
C GLU A 9 8.15 5.23 24.79
N LEU A 10 7.49 6.39 24.73
CA LEU A 10 7.67 7.39 23.69
C LEU A 10 7.86 8.75 24.34
N GLU A 11 8.92 9.48 23.95
CA GLU A 11 9.20 10.82 24.49
C GLU A 11 9.29 10.86 26.03
N GLY A 12 9.80 9.78 26.64
CA GLY A 12 9.89 9.66 28.11
C GLY A 12 8.55 9.47 28.82
N ARG A 13 7.49 9.10 28.07
CA ARG A 13 6.18 8.74 28.62
C ARG A 13 5.84 7.31 28.25
N THR A 14 5.41 6.52 29.23
CA THR A 14 4.83 5.20 28.96
C THR A 14 3.45 5.40 28.33
N ILE A 15 3.29 4.95 27.09
CA ILE A 15 2.00 4.93 26.40
C ILE A 15 1.45 3.50 26.46
N ARG A 16 0.14 3.37 26.68
CA ARG A 16 -0.57 2.09 26.76
C ARG A 16 -1.72 2.08 25.77
N PHE A 17 -1.81 0.99 25.00
CA PHE A 17 -2.92 0.73 24.09
C PHE A 17 -3.70 -0.48 24.60
N ALA A 18 -5.01 -0.31 24.83
CA ALA A 18 -5.84 -1.40 25.33
C ALA A 18 -6.28 -2.34 24.21
N THR A 19 -6.45 -1.79 23.01
CA THR A 19 -6.90 -2.52 21.81
C THR A 19 -6.00 -2.22 20.60
N LEU A 20 -6.19 -3.00 19.53
CA LEU A 20 -5.56 -2.73 18.24
C LEU A 20 -6.09 -1.42 17.62
N ASP A 21 -7.38 -1.12 17.82
CA ASP A 21 -8.01 0.11 17.33
C ASP A 21 -7.45 1.37 17.99
N ASP A 22 -7.21 1.34 19.31
CA ASP A 22 -6.55 2.45 20.02
C ASP A 22 -5.17 2.74 19.41
N PHE A 23 -4.44 1.67 19.10
CA PHE A 23 -3.13 1.77 18.48
C PHE A 23 -3.24 2.31 17.05
N ALA A 24 -4.15 1.78 16.24
CA ALA A 24 -4.42 2.23 14.87
C ALA A 24 -4.77 3.72 14.81
N PHE A 25 -5.65 4.16 15.71
CA PHE A 25 -6.02 5.55 15.87
C PHE A 25 -4.81 6.42 16.18
N SER A 26 -3.96 6.00 17.13
CA SER A 26 -2.76 6.74 17.52
C SER A 26 -1.72 6.88 16.40
N LEU A 27 -1.62 5.87 15.52
CA LEU A 27 -0.70 5.89 14.39
C LEU A 27 -1.25 6.67 13.18
N SER A 28 -2.57 6.83 13.08
CA SER A 28 -3.20 7.47 11.92
C SER A 28 -2.68 8.90 11.70
N GLY A 29 -2.53 9.68 12.77
CA GLY A 29 -1.93 11.03 12.68
C GLY A 29 -0.45 11.03 12.29
N ARG A 30 0.28 9.95 12.57
CA ARG A 30 1.72 9.81 12.27
C ARG A 30 1.99 9.45 10.81
N THR A 31 0.95 9.13 10.04
CA THR A 31 1.06 8.88 8.59
C THR A 31 1.29 10.17 7.79
N GLN A 32 1.00 11.34 8.37
CA GLN A 32 1.20 12.63 7.73
C GLN A 32 2.56 13.23 8.10
N LEU A 33 3.12 14.05 7.21
CA LEU A 33 4.36 14.77 7.50
C LEU A 33 4.07 15.97 8.40
N ALA A 34 4.93 16.17 9.39
CA ALA A 34 4.92 17.40 10.18
C ALA A 34 5.27 18.62 9.31
N ALA A 35 4.67 19.77 9.61
CA ALA A 35 4.89 21.02 8.86
C ALA A 35 6.38 21.45 8.85
N THR A 36 7.10 21.15 9.94
CA THR A 36 8.55 21.36 10.05
C THR A 36 9.31 20.51 9.03
N SER A 37 8.99 19.23 8.89
CA SER A 37 9.59 18.35 7.88
C SER A 37 9.32 18.84 6.46
N VAL A 38 8.09 19.32 6.18
CA VAL A 38 7.76 19.91 4.86
C VAL A 38 8.61 21.15 4.59
N THR A 39 8.77 22.02 5.59
CA THR A 39 9.60 23.23 5.46
C THR A 39 11.06 22.89 5.19
N ASN A 40 11.59 21.86 5.86
CA ASN A 40 12.95 21.36 5.61
C ASN A 40 13.10 20.83 4.18
N LEU A 41 12.12 20.04 3.69
CA LEU A 41 12.12 19.54 2.30
C LEU A 41 12.06 20.69 1.28
N MET A 42 11.36 21.79 1.58
CA MET A 42 11.30 22.98 0.71
C MET A 42 12.64 23.71 0.59
N GLN A 43 13.59 23.48 1.50
CA GLN A 43 14.91 24.11 1.45
C GLN A 43 15.91 23.29 0.61
N LEU A 44 15.61 22.02 0.33
CA LEU A 44 16.49 21.14 -0.43
C LEU A 44 16.65 21.59 -1.89
N THR A 45 17.82 21.27 -2.45
CA THR A 45 18.15 21.41 -3.86
C THR A 45 17.49 20.30 -4.71
N PRO A 46 17.43 20.44 -6.05
CA PRO A 46 16.91 19.39 -6.92
C PRO A 46 17.60 18.03 -6.76
N ASN A 47 18.92 18.03 -6.57
CA ASN A 47 19.69 16.79 -6.40
C ASN A 47 19.42 16.12 -5.05
N GLU A 48 19.25 16.91 -3.99
CA GLU A 48 18.86 16.38 -2.68
C GLU A 48 17.44 15.82 -2.69
N LEU A 49 16.49 16.48 -3.36
CA LEU A 49 15.13 15.93 -3.54
C LEU A 49 15.12 14.63 -4.36
N ARG A 50 15.99 14.51 -5.38
CA ARG A 50 16.17 13.26 -6.14
C ARG A 50 16.73 12.14 -5.26
N ARG A 51 17.72 12.47 -4.42
CA ARG A 51 18.29 11.53 -3.46
C ARG A 51 17.24 11.07 -2.46
N GLU A 52 16.51 12.02 -1.87
CA GLU A 52 15.40 11.76 -0.96
C GLU A 52 14.34 10.82 -1.58
N ALA A 53 13.92 11.10 -2.82
CA ALA A 53 12.98 10.23 -3.53
C ALA A 53 13.52 8.82 -3.78
N THR A 54 14.83 8.70 -4.01
CA THR A 54 15.52 7.41 -4.21
C THR A 54 15.59 6.62 -2.90
N ASP A 55 15.98 7.29 -1.82
CA ASP A 55 16.11 6.69 -0.49
C ASP A 55 14.75 6.19 0.00
N ILE A 56 13.69 7.01 -0.12
CA ILE A 56 12.31 6.60 0.19
C ILE A 56 11.91 5.36 -0.62
N ARG A 57 12.18 5.35 -1.94
CA ARG A 57 11.83 4.22 -2.81
C ARG A 57 12.55 2.93 -2.40
N ASP A 58 13.82 3.03 -1.99
CA ASP A 58 14.60 1.87 -1.57
C ASP A 58 14.11 1.30 -0.24
N VAL A 59 13.74 2.16 0.72
CA VAL A 59 13.10 1.75 1.97
C VAL A 59 11.72 1.14 1.70
N GLU A 60 10.87 1.80 0.90
CA GLU A 60 9.55 1.28 0.53
C GLU A 60 9.61 -0.12 -0.07
N ARG A 61 10.58 -0.40 -0.94
CA ARG A 61 10.77 -1.75 -1.50
C ARG A 61 11.00 -2.78 -0.39
N ARG A 62 11.91 -2.50 0.56
CA ARG A 62 12.22 -3.43 1.65
C ARG A 62 10.99 -3.72 2.50
N PHE A 63 10.22 -2.70 2.83
CA PHE A 63 8.99 -2.85 3.62
C PHE A 63 7.87 -3.57 2.85
N VAL A 64 7.77 -3.38 1.53
CA VAL A 64 6.86 -4.16 0.68
C VAL A 64 7.25 -5.63 0.65
N ASP A 65 8.54 -5.93 0.53
CA ASP A 65 9.04 -7.31 0.54
C ASP A 65 8.75 -7.96 1.89
N LEU A 66 9.09 -7.29 2.99
CA LEU A 66 8.79 -7.72 4.35
C LEU A 66 7.30 -8.00 4.54
N LEU A 67 6.42 -7.06 4.17
CA LEU A 67 4.98 -7.25 4.34
C LEU A 67 4.46 -8.44 3.53
N ALA A 68 4.92 -8.60 2.28
CA ALA A 68 4.53 -9.73 1.46
C ALA A 68 4.96 -11.07 2.07
N ASP A 69 6.15 -11.13 2.65
CA ASP A 69 6.69 -12.36 3.26
C ASP A 69 6.02 -12.66 4.60
N ALA A 70 5.73 -11.64 5.40
CA ALA A 70 4.99 -11.76 6.65
C ALA A 70 3.55 -12.22 6.43
N LEU A 71 2.88 -11.75 5.38
CA LEU A 71 1.54 -12.22 5.02
C LEU A 71 1.53 -13.66 4.48
N LYS A 72 2.65 -14.16 3.95
CA LYS A 72 2.80 -15.57 3.55
C LYS A 72 3.08 -16.49 4.73
N THR A 73 3.72 -15.97 5.78
CA THR A 73 4.21 -16.76 6.91
C THR A 73 3.69 -16.16 8.23
N PRO A 74 2.52 -16.62 8.72
CA PRO A 74 1.98 -16.15 9.99
C PRO A 74 3.00 -16.34 11.13
N GLY A 75 3.21 -15.29 11.92
CA GLY A 75 4.18 -15.32 13.03
C GLY A 75 5.58 -14.80 12.68
N ALA A 76 5.91 -14.61 11.40
CA ALA A 76 7.27 -14.22 10.99
C ALA A 76 7.54 -12.70 11.07
N VAL A 77 6.50 -11.88 11.28
CA VAL A 77 6.61 -10.42 11.17
C VAL A 77 7.63 -9.81 12.15
N GLY A 78 7.73 -10.36 13.36
CA GLY A 78 8.71 -9.88 14.36
C GLY A 78 10.16 -10.15 13.96
N GLU A 79 10.43 -11.37 13.49
CA GLU A 79 11.76 -11.77 13.00
C GLU A 79 12.16 -10.92 11.79
N LEU A 80 11.28 -10.83 10.78
CA LEU A 80 11.54 -10.06 9.56
C LEU A 80 11.72 -8.57 9.85
N LEU A 81 10.99 -8.00 10.81
CA LEU A 81 11.15 -6.61 11.22
C LEU A 81 12.48 -6.39 11.96
N GLY A 82 12.93 -7.36 12.76
CA GLY A 82 14.22 -7.33 13.44
C GLY A 82 15.43 -7.35 12.50
N GLU A 83 15.27 -7.86 11.26
CA GLU A 83 16.31 -7.84 10.23
C GLU A 83 16.46 -6.47 9.55
N ILE A 84 15.48 -5.58 9.69
CA ILE A 84 15.56 -4.22 9.14
C ILE A 84 16.46 -3.37 10.02
N ASP A 85 17.52 -2.84 9.42
CA ASP A 85 18.37 -1.84 10.06
C ASP A 85 17.54 -0.62 10.50
N ALA A 86 17.57 -0.32 11.80
CA ALA A 86 16.81 0.76 12.41
C ALA A 86 17.13 2.14 11.82
N ASP A 87 18.34 2.32 11.28
CA ASP A 87 18.76 3.58 10.65
C ASP A 87 18.03 3.85 9.32
N LEU A 88 17.45 2.81 8.70
CA LEU A 88 16.59 2.96 7.52
C LEU A 88 15.20 3.50 7.88
N ILE A 89 14.81 3.38 9.14
CA ILE A 89 13.51 3.84 9.62
C ILE A 89 13.63 5.32 9.99
N ALA A 90 12.68 6.11 9.50
CA ALA A 90 12.65 7.54 9.74
C ALA A 90 12.51 7.86 11.24
N GLU A 91 13.21 8.90 11.70
CA GLU A 91 13.01 9.43 13.07
C GLU A 91 11.74 10.27 13.18
N ASP A 92 11.28 10.84 12.05
CA ASP A 92 10.05 11.60 11.94
C ASP A 92 8.89 10.83 12.59
N ASN A 93 8.05 11.55 13.33
CA ASN A 93 6.89 10.99 14.03
C ASN A 93 7.26 9.76 14.88
N GLN A 94 8.50 9.68 15.37
CA GLN A 94 9.02 8.62 16.23
C GLN A 94 8.93 7.21 15.61
N TRP A 95 8.88 7.07 14.28
CA TRP A 95 8.69 5.77 13.63
C TRP A 95 9.77 4.76 14.04
N ARG A 96 11.03 5.18 14.14
CA ARG A 96 12.12 4.33 14.61
C ARG A 96 11.88 3.79 16.02
N ALA A 97 11.48 4.65 16.96
CA ALA A 97 11.22 4.25 18.35
C ALA A 97 10.01 3.31 18.46
N ILE A 98 8.95 3.57 17.70
CA ILE A 98 7.75 2.72 17.64
C ILE A 98 8.12 1.32 17.11
N MET A 99 8.86 1.26 16.01
CA MET A 99 9.26 -0.03 15.42
C MET A 99 10.19 -0.81 16.32
N ALA A 100 11.18 -0.15 16.93
CA ALA A 100 12.09 -0.78 17.88
C ALA A 100 11.33 -1.39 19.08
N ALA A 101 10.40 -0.63 19.67
CA ALA A 101 9.58 -1.11 20.77
C ALA A 101 8.73 -2.33 20.40
N LEU A 102 8.27 -2.41 19.15
CA LEU A 102 7.46 -3.53 18.67
C LEU A 102 8.28 -4.78 18.36
N VAL A 103 9.52 -4.64 17.91
CA VAL A 103 10.40 -5.79 17.61
C VAL A 103 10.65 -6.65 18.85
N ASP A 104 10.82 -6.00 20.00
CA ASP A 104 11.12 -6.68 21.27
C ASP A 104 9.89 -7.40 21.88
N GLU A 105 8.70 -7.19 21.33
CA GLU A 105 7.48 -7.78 21.83
C GLU A 105 7.25 -9.21 21.32
N SER A 106 6.59 -10.01 22.16
CA SER A 106 6.31 -11.42 21.85
C SER A 106 5.47 -11.59 20.56
N PRO A 107 5.44 -12.80 19.95
CA PRO A 107 4.60 -13.08 18.78
C PRO A 107 3.10 -12.81 18.99
N GLY A 108 2.65 -12.72 20.24
CA GLY A 108 1.29 -12.33 20.56
C GLY A 108 0.92 -10.88 20.15
N PHE A 109 1.90 -10.05 19.80
CA PHE A 109 1.69 -8.67 19.34
C PHE A 109 1.86 -8.51 17.81
N ASP A 110 1.84 -9.60 17.06
CA ASP A 110 2.10 -9.56 15.61
C ASP A 110 1.09 -8.71 14.82
N GLU A 111 -0.17 -8.66 15.25
CA GLU A 111 -1.17 -7.74 14.66
C GLU A 111 -0.77 -6.27 14.82
N TYR A 112 -0.16 -5.91 15.96
CA TYR A 112 0.36 -4.55 16.19
C TYR A 112 1.58 -4.27 15.30
N LYS A 113 2.48 -5.24 15.14
CA LYS A 113 3.64 -5.14 14.24
C LYS A 113 3.20 -4.96 12.80
N HIS A 114 2.24 -5.77 12.33
CA HIS A 114 1.64 -5.65 11.01
C HIS A 114 1.00 -4.27 10.79
N LEU A 115 0.19 -3.81 11.75
CA LEU A 115 -0.45 -2.51 11.65
C LEU A 115 0.59 -1.37 11.59
N ALA A 116 1.65 -1.43 12.40
CA ALA A 116 2.71 -0.43 12.37
C ALA A 116 3.45 -0.40 11.02
N LEU A 117 3.78 -1.57 10.46
CA LEU A 117 4.36 -1.71 9.12
C LEU A 117 3.50 -1.03 8.06
N VAL A 118 2.20 -1.30 8.09
CA VAL A 118 1.23 -0.74 7.16
C VAL A 118 1.16 0.78 7.30
N LYS A 119 1.03 1.31 8.53
CA LYS A 119 0.98 2.76 8.75
C LYS A 119 2.30 3.45 8.38
N TYR A 120 3.44 2.79 8.57
CA TYR A 120 4.73 3.31 8.12
C TYR A 120 4.85 3.34 6.59
N MET A 121 4.37 2.32 5.89
CA MET A 121 4.30 2.33 4.42
C MET A 121 3.38 3.44 3.89
N GLN A 122 2.29 3.75 4.60
CA GLN A 122 1.41 4.88 4.28
C GLN A 122 2.13 6.23 4.50
N TYR A 123 2.92 6.35 5.58
CA TYR A 123 3.79 7.50 5.83
C TYR A 123 4.82 7.71 4.70
N LEU A 124 5.53 6.65 4.28
CA LEU A 124 6.50 6.73 3.19
C LEU A 124 5.85 7.19 1.88
N ALA A 125 4.63 6.71 1.60
CA ALA A 125 3.84 7.15 0.45
C ALA A 125 3.56 8.66 0.50
N ALA A 126 3.06 9.15 1.64
CA ALA A 126 2.77 10.57 1.84
C ALA A 126 4.03 11.43 1.71
N ARG A 127 5.16 10.98 2.28
CA ARG A 127 6.46 11.66 2.16
C ARG A 127 6.89 11.79 0.71
N ARG A 128 6.84 10.70 -0.04
CA ARG A 128 7.21 10.66 -1.46
C ARG A 128 6.34 11.61 -2.28
N ASP A 129 5.04 11.63 -2.03
CA ASP A 129 4.10 12.47 -2.78
C ASP A 129 4.35 13.97 -2.51
N ILE A 130 4.71 14.33 -1.27
CA ILE A 130 5.17 15.69 -0.93
C ILE A 130 6.47 16.05 -1.65
N VAL A 131 7.48 15.17 -1.63
CA VAL A 131 8.75 15.38 -2.35
C VAL A 131 8.51 15.61 -3.84
N LYS A 132 7.64 14.78 -4.45
CA LYS A 132 7.21 14.93 -5.86
C LYS A 132 6.53 16.27 -6.11
N SER A 133 5.62 16.68 -5.24
CA SER A 133 4.90 17.95 -5.34
C SER A 133 5.85 19.15 -5.23
N ILE A 134 6.73 19.17 -4.23
CA ILE A 134 7.73 20.24 -4.04
C ILE A 134 8.60 20.39 -5.28
N TYR A 135 9.08 19.27 -5.83
CA TYR A 135 9.93 19.30 -7.00
C TYR A 135 9.18 19.79 -8.25
N ALA A 136 7.96 19.31 -8.49
CA ALA A 136 7.17 19.74 -9.63
C ALA A 136 6.85 21.24 -9.56
N GLN A 137 6.54 21.76 -8.37
CA GLN A 137 6.25 23.19 -8.16
C GLN A 137 7.47 24.09 -8.33
N ARG A 138 8.64 23.66 -7.82
CA ARG A 138 9.86 24.50 -7.82
C ARG A 138 10.72 24.33 -9.06
N PHE A 139 10.67 23.16 -9.69
CA PHE A 139 11.61 22.73 -10.73
C PHE A 139 10.92 22.07 -11.94
N GLY A 140 9.62 22.31 -12.16
CA GLY A 140 8.78 21.69 -13.21
C GLY A 140 9.23 21.89 -14.68
N GLY A 141 10.38 22.51 -14.93
CA GLY A 141 11.04 22.57 -16.24
C GLY A 141 12.32 21.71 -16.35
N GLN A 142 12.70 20.99 -15.29
CA GLN A 142 13.83 20.05 -15.28
C GLN A 142 13.35 18.61 -15.51
N GLU A 143 14.28 17.67 -15.73
CA GLU A 143 13.93 16.24 -15.84
C GLU A 143 13.09 15.81 -14.64
N PRO A 144 12.02 15.02 -14.83
CA PRO A 144 11.19 14.54 -13.73
C PRO A 144 12.04 13.81 -12.69
N LEU A 145 11.69 13.93 -11.39
CA LEU A 145 12.20 13.03 -10.34
C LEU A 145 12.09 11.55 -10.73
N ALA A 146 11.09 11.25 -11.57
CA ALA A 146 10.77 9.94 -12.07
C ALA A 146 11.52 9.55 -13.36
N ALA A 147 12.59 10.21 -13.82
CA ALA A 147 13.31 9.84 -15.05
C ALA A 147 13.96 8.43 -15.07
N GLN A 148 13.69 7.57 -14.07
CA GLN A 148 13.94 6.13 -14.06
C GLN A 148 12.67 5.25 -14.16
N GLU A 149 11.49 5.86 -14.30
CA GLU A 149 10.23 5.23 -14.71
C GLU A 149 9.82 5.85 -16.06
N PRO A 150 9.35 5.08 -17.06
CA PRO A 150 9.07 5.63 -18.39
C PRO A 150 8.01 6.73 -18.30
N ALA A 151 8.24 7.80 -19.07
CA ALA A 151 7.42 9.01 -19.09
C ALA A 151 5.90 8.74 -19.04
N VAL A 152 5.24 9.32 -18.04
CA VAL A 152 3.79 9.49 -17.97
C VAL A 152 3.40 10.51 -19.04
N ASN A 153 3.15 10.05 -20.27
CA ASN A 153 2.36 10.83 -21.22
C ASN A 153 0.88 10.58 -20.92
N GLY A 154 0.38 11.29 -19.91
CA GLY A 154 -1.02 11.41 -19.61
C GLY A 154 -1.24 12.83 -19.13
N GLY A 155 -1.74 13.70 -20.02
CA GLY A 155 -2.15 15.05 -19.65
C GLY A 155 -3.28 14.98 -18.64
N ALA A 156 -2.93 14.97 -17.35
CA ALA A 156 -3.85 15.13 -16.26
C ALA A 156 -3.58 16.51 -15.65
N LYS A 157 -4.38 17.49 -16.08
CA LYS A 157 -4.55 18.72 -15.33
C LYS A 157 -5.08 18.33 -13.96
N SER A 158 -4.22 18.45 -12.95
CA SER A 158 -4.65 18.56 -11.56
C SER A 158 -5.71 19.66 -11.49
N THR A 159 -6.97 19.27 -11.32
CA THR A 159 -8.06 20.21 -11.11
C THR A 159 -8.87 19.68 -9.93
N LEU A 160 -8.62 20.32 -8.80
CA LEU A 160 -9.59 20.77 -7.81
C LEU A 160 -10.90 19.97 -7.74
N ILE A 161 -11.09 19.33 -6.59
CA ILE A 161 -12.37 18.87 -6.07
C ILE A 161 -13.30 20.09 -5.99
N ILE A 162 -14.30 20.15 -6.85
CA ILE A 162 -15.53 20.91 -6.65
C ILE A 162 -16.68 19.99 -7.03
N GLU A 163 -17.58 19.78 -6.07
CA GLU A 163 -18.87 19.11 -6.24
C GLU A 163 -19.77 19.95 -7.15
N GLU A 164 -20.30 19.36 -8.22
CA GLU A 164 -21.47 19.89 -8.93
C GLU A 164 -22.41 18.74 -9.32
N GLU A 165 -23.66 18.88 -8.89
CA GLU A 165 -24.79 18.01 -9.18
C GLU A 165 -25.32 18.18 -10.62
N SER A 166 -25.85 17.06 -11.14
CA SER A 166 -26.96 16.96 -12.12
C SER A 166 -26.69 17.12 -13.62
N GLY A 167 -26.82 15.99 -14.33
CA GLY A 167 -27.15 15.88 -15.77
C GLY A 167 -27.53 14.42 -16.13
N PRO A 168 -28.54 14.17 -17.00
CA PRO A 168 -29.25 12.89 -17.04
C PRO A 168 -28.60 11.82 -17.94
N ASP A 169 -28.71 10.58 -17.43
CA ASP A 169 -28.67 9.24 -18.02
C ASP A 169 -28.09 9.02 -19.43
N THR A 170 -26.97 8.31 -19.44
CA THR A 170 -26.67 7.26 -20.43
C THR A 170 -26.28 6.00 -19.67
N GLU A 171 -26.77 4.83 -20.09
CA GLU A 171 -26.69 3.48 -19.49
C GLU A 171 -25.26 2.89 -19.34
N SER A 172 -24.28 3.73 -19.05
CA SER A 172 -22.94 3.36 -18.62
C SER A 172 -22.78 3.83 -17.18
N SER A 173 -23.52 3.18 -16.27
CA SER A 173 -23.46 3.39 -14.83
C SER A 173 -22.06 3.05 -14.32
N GLN A 174 -21.19 4.07 -14.42
CA GLN A 174 -19.95 4.33 -13.72
C GLN A 174 -19.72 3.40 -12.53
N LEU A 175 -19.04 2.27 -12.75
CA LEU A 175 -18.34 1.62 -11.64
C LEU A 175 -17.27 2.60 -11.18
N ARG A 176 -17.61 3.44 -10.19
CA ARG A 176 -16.63 4.31 -9.54
C ARG A 176 -15.64 3.39 -8.83
N PHE A 177 -14.50 3.15 -9.47
CA PHE A 177 -13.41 2.43 -8.86
C PHE A 177 -12.89 3.22 -7.66
N ARG A 178 -12.74 2.58 -6.50
CA ARG A 178 -12.10 3.16 -5.33
C ARG A 178 -10.78 2.43 -5.07
N ARG A 179 -9.80 3.19 -4.61
CA ARG A 179 -8.46 2.69 -4.31
C ARG A 179 -8.50 1.86 -3.04
N LEU A 180 -7.80 0.73 -3.04
CA LEU A 180 -7.52 -0.02 -1.83
C LEU A 180 -6.58 0.76 -0.90
N PRO A 181 -6.79 0.72 0.43
CA PRO A 181 -5.82 1.22 1.38
C PRO A 181 -4.50 0.45 1.24
N ARG A 182 -3.39 1.19 1.07
CA ARG A 182 -2.07 0.58 0.86
C ARG A 182 -1.64 -0.17 2.13
N GLY A 183 -1.22 -1.42 1.94
CA GLY A 183 -0.75 -2.34 2.97
C GLY A 183 -1.86 -2.98 3.82
N GLU A 184 -3.08 -2.45 3.81
CA GLU A 184 -4.20 -3.02 4.56
C GLU A 184 -4.84 -4.17 3.78
N THR A 185 -5.16 -5.26 4.48
CA THR A 185 -5.89 -6.38 3.90
C THR A 185 -7.38 -6.11 3.92
N VAL A 186 -8.00 -6.10 2.74
CA VAL A 186 -9.43 -5.92 2.56
C VAL A 186 -10.06 -7.23 2.10
N MET A 187 -11.07 -7.68 2.85
CA MET A 187 -11.88 -8.82 2.46
C MET A 187 -12.93 -8.39 1.43
N VAL A 188 -13.00 -9.11 0.32
CA VAL A 188 -13.94 -8.82 -0.77
C VAL A 188 -14.76 -10.08 -1.07
N ARG A 189 -16.08 -9.96 -0.96
CA ARG A 189 -17.00 -11.03 -1.39
C ARG A 189 -16.94 -11.15 -2.90
N THR A 190 -16.72 -12.37 -3.41
CA THR A 190 -16.70 -12.60 -4.85
C THR A 190 -18.15 -12.56 -5.38
N PRO A 191 -18.42 -11.87 -6.51
CA PRO A 191 -19.73 -11.92 -7.13
C PRO A 191 -20.13 -13.35 -7.51
N ALA A 192 -21.43 -13.60 -7.70
CA ALA A 192 -21.96 -14.95 -7.95
C ALA A 192 -21.40 -15.64 -9.21
N ASN A 193 -20.95 -14.87 -10.20
CA ASN A 193 -20.27 -15.37 -11.40
C ASN A 193 -18.78 -15.70 -11.16
N GLY A 194 -18.27 -15.49 -9.94
CA GLY A 194 -16.88 -15.72 -9.57
C GLY A 194 -15.91 -14.65 -10.06
N GLU A 195 -16.37 -13.62 -10.77
CA GLU A 195 -15.54 -12.64 -11.48
C GLU A 195 -15.51 -11.29 -10.76
N LEU A 196 -14.32 -10.85 -10.38
CA LEU A 196 -14.07 -9.55 -9.78
C LEU A 196 -13.25 -8.68 -10.75
N SER A 197 -13.84 -7.61 -11.27
CA SER A 197 -13.08 -6.63 -12.06
C SER A 197 -12.19 -5.80 -11.13
N ILE A 198 -10.91 -5.68 -11.47
CA ILE A 198 -9.93 -4.89 -10.71
C ILE A 198 -9.11 -4.02 -11.65
N LEU A 199 -8.56 -2.93 -11.12
CA LEU A 199 -7.50 -2.18 -11.79
C LEU A 199 -6.19 -2.35 -11.02
N LEU A 200 -5.13 -2.76 -11.72
CA LEU A 200 -3.76 -2.66 -11.23
C LEU A 200 -3.14 -1.42 -11.86
N SER A 201 -2.92 -0.37 -11.06
CA SER A 201 -2.72 1.00 -11.56
C SER A 201 -3.92 1.42 -12.44
N ARG A 202 -3.72 1.58 -13.75
CA ARG A 202 -4.75 1.93 -14.74
C ARG A 202 -5.18 0.77 -15.63
N HIS A 203 -4.62 -0.42 -15.44
CA HIS A 203 -4.83 -1.56 -16.32
C HIS A 203 -5.92 -2.46 -15.79
N LYS A 204 -6.86 -2.84 -16.65
CA LYS A 204 -8.01 -3.67 -16.28
C LYS A 204 -7.61 -5.15 -16.24
N PHE A 205 -7.99 -5.80 -15.15
CA PHE A 205 -7.90 -7.25 -15.00
C PHE A 205 -9.23 -7.81 -14.47
N GLN A 206 -9.40 -9.11 -14.62
CA GLN A 206 -10.47 -9.90 -14.04
C GLN A 206 -9.85 -10.94 -13.10
N LEU A 207 -10.29 -10.94 -11.84
CA LEU A 207 -9.85 -11.87 -10.83
C LEU A 207 -10.96 -12.90 -10.59
N PHE A 208 -10.66 -14.17 -10.82
CA PHE A 208 -11.58 -15.28 -10.63
C PHE A 208 -11.23 -16.03 -9.35
N ALA A 209 -12.21 -16.24 -8.46
CA ALA A 209 -11.99 -16.90 -7.17
C ALA A 209 -12.47 -18.36 -7.11
N ALA A 210 -13.42 -18.75 -7.97
CA ALA A 210 -14.08 -20.07 -7.92
C ALA A 210 -13.49 -21.07 -8.93
N ASP A 211 -13.50 -22.35 -8.56
CA ASP A 211 -13.10 -23.58 -9.30
C ASP A 211 -11.68 -23.64 -9.88
N SER A 212 -11.20 -22.54 -10.46
CA SER A 212 -9.85 -22.36 -10.99
C SER A 212 -9.45 -20.90 -10.81
N PRO A 213 -8.90 -20.56 -9.62
CA PRO A 213 -8.47 -19.20 -9.32
C PRO A 213 -7.46 -18.71 -10.34
N ARG A 214 -7.71 -17.55 -10.94
CA ARG A 214 -6.83 -16.95 -11.95
C ARG A 214 -7.03 -15.45 -12.05
N LEU A 215 -6.01 -14.78 -12.54
CA LEU A 215 -6.09 -13.40 -13.03
C LEU A 215 -6.14 -13.46 -14.56
N THR A 216 -6.99 -12.66 -15.20
CA THR A 216 -7.04 -12.52 -16.66
C THR A 216 -6.83 -11.06 -17.02
N ASP A 217 -5.94 -10.79 -17.97
CA ASP A 217 -5.71 -9.43 -18.47
C ASP A 217 -6.65 -9.02 -19.62
N ASP A 218 -6.55 -7.77 -20.04
CA ASP A 218 -7.35 -7.19 -21.12
C ASP A 218 -7.10 -7.82 -22.50
N ASN A 219 -6.01 -8.57 -22.66
CA ASN A 219 -5.69 -9.33 -23.87
C ASN A 219 -6.17 -10.79 -23.78
N GLY A 220 -6.85 -11.17 -22.69
CA GLY A 220 -7.35 -12.52 -22.45
C GLY A 220 -6.27 -13.50 -21.98
N VAL A 221 -5.07 -13.03 -21.61
CA VAL A 221 -4.02 -13.90 -21.05
C VAL A 221 -4.44 -14.31 -19.64
N ASN A 222 -4.43 -15.62 -19.39
CA ASN A 222 -4.77 -16.20 -18.10
C ASN A 222 -3.51 -16.50 -17.29
N TYR A 223 -3.49 -15.99 -16.06
CA TYR A 223 -2.45 -16.22 -15.08
C TYR A 223 -3.03 -17.04 -13.91
N PRO A 224 -2.72 -18.34 -13.79
CA PRO A 224 -3.28 -19.18 -12.74
C PRO A 224 -2.80 -18.72 -11.36
N LEU A 225 -3.71 -18.74 -10.38
CA LEU A 225 -3.40 -18.51 -8.97
C LEU A 225 -3.38 -19.86 -8.25
N LYS A 226 -2.43 -20.06 -7.35
CA LYS A 226 -2.44 -21.21 -6.44
C LYS A 226 -3.44 -20.99 -5.31
N PHE A 227 -3.83 -22.07 -4.64
CA PHE A 227 -4.58 -21.94 -3.39
C PHE A 227 -3.73 -21.24 -2.31
N GLY A 228 -4.35 -20.31 -1.58
CA GLY A 228 -3.71 -19.48 -0.56
C GLY A 228 -3.12 -18.17 -1.10
N ALA A 229 -2.04 -17.72 -0.46
CA ALA A 229 -1.37 -16.45 -0.72
C ALA A 229 -0.63 -16.42 -2.07
N ASN A 230 -0.98 -15.44 -2.92
CA ASN A 230 -0.36 -15.15 -4.22
C ASN A 230 0.10 -13.70 -4.28
N VAL A 231 1.36 -13.46 -4.61
CA VAL A 231 1.86 -12.12 -4.95
C VAL A 231 1.81 -11.93 -6.45
N ILE A 232 1.18 -10.83 -6.87
CA ILE A 232 0.99 -10.43 -8.27
C ILE A 232 1.83 -9.18 -8.54
N GLY A 233 2.52 -9.16 -9.68
CA GLY A 233 3.23 -7.97 -10.15
C GLY A 233 4.20 -8.27 -11.30
N ARG A 234 5.03 -7.31 -11.68
CA ARG A 234 5.96 -7.46 -12.82
C ARG A 234 7.24 -8.23 -12.51
N HIS A 235 7.60 -8.40 -11.24
CA HIS A 235 8.87 -9.04 -10.89
C HIS A 235 8.80 -10.55 -11.13
N PRO A 236 9.82 -11.18 -11.74
CA PRO A 236 9.80 -12.62 -12.05
C PRO A 236 9.76 -13.53 -10.82
N GLY A 237 10.14 -13.02 -9.64
CA GLY A 237 10.04 -13.76 -8.37
C GLY A 237 8.65 -13.79 -7.73
N ASN A 238 7.62 -13.27 -8.40
CA ASN A 238 6.24 -13.32 -7.91
C ASN A 238 5.57 -14.65 -8.22
N ASP A 239 4.51 -14.97 -7.50
CA ASP A 239 3.68 -16.15 -7.79
C ASP A 239 2.94 -15.98 -9.13
N VAL A 240 2.49 -14.76 -9.42
CA VAL A 240 1.91 -14.38 -10.71
C VAL A 240 2.67 -13.20 -11.30
N VAL A 241 3.26 -13.42 -12.47
CA VAL A 241 4.05 -12.44 -13.20
C VAL A 241 3.24 -11.89 -14.37
N VAL A 242 2.82 -10.63 -14.28
CA VAL A 242 2.15 -9.95 -15.38
C VAL A 242 3.16 -9.44 -16.41
N GLY A 243 2.74 -9.32 -17.66
CA GLY A 243 3.60 -8.89 -18.77
C GLY A 243 4.36 -7.58 -18.51
N GLY A 244 5.62 -7.52 -18.95
CA GLY A 244 6.50 -6.37 -18.75
C GLY A 244 6.04 -5.08 -19.44
N TRP A 245 5.05 -5.16 -20.34
CA TRP A 245 4.41 -4.01 -20.99
C TRP A 245 3.53 -3.19 -20.04
N TYR A 246 3.07 -3.75 -18.93
CA TYR A 246 2.31 -3.05 -17.89
C TYR A 246 3.23 -2.20 -16.98
N ARG A 247 3.93 -1.23 -17.57
CA ARG A 247 5.01 -0.45 -16.92
C ARG A 247 4.62 0.17 -15.57
N ASP A 248 3.36 0.59 -15.45
CA ASP A 248 2.84 1.27 -14.25
C ASP A 248 2.43 0.30 -13.13
N VAL A 249 2.40 -1.01 -13.42
CA VAL A 249 2.21 -2.05 -12.40
C VAL A 249 3.51 -2.20 -11.61
N SER A 250 3.47 -2.02 -10.29
CA SER A 250 4.62 -2.27 -9.40
C SER A 250 5.23 -3.68 -9.53
N ARG A 251 6.50 -3.80 -9.16
CA ARG A 251 7.24 -5.08 -9.13
C ARG A 251 6.55 -6.12 -8.26
N LYS A 252 6.14 -5.75 -7.05
CA LYS A 252 5.11 -6.42 -6.24
C LYS A 252 3.94 -5.44 -6.15
N HIS A 253 2.74 -5.83 -6.55
CA HIS A 253 1.62 -4.91 -6.72
C HIS A 253 0.45 -5.25 -5.81
N LEU A 254 -0.01 -6.48 -5.87
CA LEU A 254 -1.19 -6.94 -5.14
C LEU A 254 -0.87 -8.31 -4.55
N MET A 255 -1.25 -8.51 -3.30
CA MET A 255 -1.33 -9.83 -2.71
C MET A 255 -2.79 -10.28 -2.64
N VAL A 256 -3.05 -11.50 -3.11
CA VAL A 256 -4.36 -12.14 -3.11
C VAL A 256 -4.28 -13.43 -2.32
N ASP A 257 -5.10 -13.55 -1.28
CA ASP A 257 -5.33 -14.82 -0.61
C ASP A 257 -6.66 -15.43 -1.09
N THR A 258 -6.59 -16.67 -1.59
CA THR A 258 -7.71 -17.44 -2.13
C THR A 258 -8.25 -18.50 -1.16
N THR A 259 -7.78 -18.53 0.08
CA THR A 259 -8.23 -19.50 1.10
C THR A 259 -9.69 -19.31 1.54
N GLY A 260 -10.25 -18.11 1.39
CA GLY A 260 -11.61 -17.80 1.79
C GLY A 260 -12.66 -18.44 0.89
N SER A 261 -13.65 -19.13 1.48
CA SER A 261 -14.80 -19.64 0.73
C SER A 261 -15.69 -18.47 0.28
N GLY A 262 -15.75 -18.21 -1.02
CA GLY A 262 -16.57 -17.13 -1.59
C GLY A 262 -16.08 -15.71 -1.32
N SER A 263 -14.87 -15.56 -0.79
CA SER A 263 -14.24 -14.27 -0.52
C SER A 263 -12.75 -14.28 -0.79
N LEU A 264 -12.20 -13.15 -1.22
CA LEU A 264 -10.77 -12.94 -1.41
C LEU A 264 -10.24 -11.94 -0.39
N SER A 265 -9.05 -12.20 0.13
CA SER A 265 -8.30 -11.22 0.93
C SER A 265 -7.33 -10.49 0.01
N LEU A 266 -7.47 -9.17 -0.13
CA LEU A 266 -6.68 -8.36 -1.04
C LEU A 266 -5.82 -7.35 -0.27
N THR A 267 -4.52 -7.31 -0.54
CA THR A 267 -3.60 -6.33 0.08
C THR A 267 -2.84 -5.56 -1.00
N ASP A 268 -3.08 -4.25 -1.08
CA ASP A 268 -2.38 -3.38 -2.04
C ASP A 268 -0.95 -3.09 -1.60
N LEU A 269 0.03 -3.59 -2.36
CA LEU A 269 1.46 -3.36 -2.14
C LEU A 269 2.01 -2.26 -3.06
N SER A 270 1.17 -1.75 -3.96
CA SER A 270 1.60 -0.98 -5.11
C SER A 270 1.90 0.48 -4.80
N THR A 271 2.64 1.10 -5.73
CA THR A 271 2.91 2.53 -5.76
C THR A 271 1.72 3.30 -6.34
N HIS A 272 1.19 2.81 -7.46
CA HIS A 272 0.15 3.47 -8.26
C HIS A 272 -1.27 3.09 -7.87
N GLY A 273 -1.45 2.21 -6.89
CA GLY A 273 -2.73 1.79 -6.37
C GLY A 273 -3.31 0.58 -7.08
N THR A 274 -4.03 -0.22 -6.30
CA THR A 274 -5.01 -1.19 -6.77
C THR A 274 -6.40 -0.61 -6.56
N PHE A 275 -7.31 -0.79 -7.52
CA PHE A 275 -8.67 -0.24 -7.42
C PHE A 275 -9.73 -1.30 -7.67
N LEU A 276 -10.82 -1.22 -6.91
CA LEU A 276 -11.98 -2.10 -7.04
C LEU A 276 -13.26 -1.28 -7.32
N PRO A 277 -14.27 -1.87 -7.95
CA PRO A 277 -15.60 -1.29 -8.04
C PRO A 277 -16.12 -0.89 -6.65
N GLY A 278 -16.56 0.36 -6.49
CA GLY A 278 -16.85 0.95 -5.18
C GLY A 278 -17.93 0.21 -4.37
N GLY A 279 -18.85 -0.50 -5.02
CA GLY A 279 -19.88 -1.32 -4.35
C GLY A 279 -19.35 -2.61 -3.70
N LEU A 280 -18.07 -2.94 -3.88
CA LEU A 280 -17.44 -4.13 -3.31
C LEU A 280 -16.53 -3.79 -2.11
N LEU A 281 -16.45 -2.50 -1.75
CA LEU A 281 -15.66 -1.98 -0.65
C LEU A 281 -16.59 -1.57 0.49
N GLY A 282 -16.88 -2.53 1.38
CA GLY A 282 -17.74 -2.40 2.58
C GLY A 282 -19.10 -3.13 2.41
N ASN A 283 -19.67 -3.83 3.39
CA ASN A 283 -19.26 -4.20 4.76
C ASN A 283 -19.64 -5.67 5.00
N GLY A 284 -18.90 -6.35 5.86
CA GLY A 284 -19.25 -7.67 6.40
C GLY A 284 -20.41 -7.66 7.39
N ASP A 285 -21.43 -6.82 7.17
CA ASP A 285 -22.66 -6.75 7.97
C ASP A 285 -23.86 -6.86 7.03
N GLU A 286 -24.21 -8.11 6.71
CA GLU A 286 -25.57 -8.66 6.67
C GLU A 286 -25.47 -10.13 7.08
#